data_AF-A0A8H8JM02-F1
#
_entry.id   AF-A0A8H8JM02-F1
#
_cell.length_a   1.000
_cell.length_b   1.000
_cell.length_c   1.000
_cell.angle_alpha   90.00
_cell.angle_beta   90.00
_cell.angle_gamma   90.00
#
_symmetry.space_group_name_H-M   'P 1'
#
loop_
_entity.id
_entity.type
_entity.pdbx_description
1 polymer ?
#
loop_
_entity_poly.entity_id
_entity_poly.type
_entity_poly.pdbx_seq_one_letter_code
_entity_poly.pdbx_strand_id
1 'polypeptide(L)'
;MRLWPLFVVLSRSLVRAQDREAFSEKLWIEPFGDGKLLAHFEFTTILDDVPRHPDTLDAEDAPQHYTVVPLALGQVLREYSVTELHLSLNAGKWNYGSWGTPIIRSVASGAELWAWMGHTTSDTSEIIDIRWHKLTNALAGLFCASLGSMDAKRTAIPKIAFRPEGNLPGASRSKVLVGMGPTTEGAMLVPHGQEFIKVSDTRSLVVYDVSHNSGEFDLAQQWVDEQSFTYTPVPRALPVSIRRVLTGAEQTHGGLLLSITNQGDTNYTTAWLETMPWFIQFFLHTLELRVDGKRRDDLLQHLTFTPPRDDLRHSSMLEAVLSVPPKSRLDVSISFRKAFILYTEHPPDAHRGWDLPAAVLTPVCSDPSGSCGERMYTSTLLVDLATPDFSMPYNVIIMSSTVVALFFGSIFNLLTRKFVVVRVGKT
;
A
#
# COMPACT_ATOMS: atom_id res chain seq x y z
N MET A 1 -46.97 -58.91 29.31
CA MET A 1 -45.88 -58.33 28.48
C MET A 1 -45.21 -57.24 29.30
N ARG A 2 -43.96 -57.47 29.73
CA ARG A 2 -43.16 -56.51 30.49
C ARG A 2 -42.50 -55.55 29.49
N LEU A 3 -42.86 -54.28 29.53
CA LEU A 3 -42.23 -53.21 28.76
C LEU A 3 -41.01 -52.71 29.55
N TRP A 4 -39.83 -52.84 28.97
CA TRP A 4 -38.56 -52.35 29.50
C TRP A 4 -38.42 -50.86 29.11
N PRO A 5 -38.10 -49.93 30.03
CA PRO A 5 -37.85 -48.55 29.65
C PRO A 5 -36.46 -48.45 29.00
N LEU A 6 -36.44 -47.94 27.78
CA LEU A 6 -35.25 -47.67 27.00
C LEU A 6 -34.59 -46.40 27.56
N PHE A 7 -33.49 -46.56 28.31
CA PHE A 7 -32.65 -45.44 28.75
C PHE A 7 -31.86 -44.92 27.54
N VAL A 8 -32.31 -43.80 26.96
CA VAL A 8 -31.50 -43.02 26.02
C VAL A 8 -30.49 -42.22 26.86
N VAL A 9 -29.25 -42.71 26.91
CA VAL A 9 -28.12 -41.91 27.39
C VAL A 9 -27.85 -40.85 26.33
N LEU A 10 -28.39 -39.65 26.51
CA LEU A 10 -27.92 -38.44 25.83
C LEU A 10 -26.53 -38.15 26.39
N SER A 11 -25.49 -38.76 25.80
CA SER A 11 -24.14 -38.27 25.97
C SER A 11 -24.09 -36.84 25.42
N ARG A 12 -24.06 -35.86 26.33
CA ARG A 12 -23.62 -34.51 25.96
C ARG A 12 -22.17 -34.64 25.53
N SER A 13 -21.94 -34.83 24.23
CA SER A 13 -20.69 -34.42 23.62
C SER A 13 -20.60 -32.91 23.77
N LEU A 14 -20.08 -32.47 24.92
CA LEU A 14 -19.41 -31.18 25.01
C LEU A 14 -18.23 -31.27 24.03
N VAL A 15 -18.49 -30.96 22.75
CA VAL A 15 -17.45 -30.50 21.85
C VAL A 15 -17.04 -29.16 22.44
N ARG A 16 -16.03 -29.21 23.31
CA ARG A 16 -15.29 -28.04 23.71
C ARG A 16 -14.62 -27.58 22.42
N ALA A 17 -15.22 -26.60 21.74
CA ALA A 17 -14.50 -25.83 20.75
C ALA A 17 -13.23 -25.37 21.47
N GLN A 18 -12.09 -25.92 21.08
CA GLN A 18 -10.82 -25.42 21.57
C GLN A 18 -10.74 -23.99 21.03
N ASP A 19 -10.61 -23.00 21.91
CA ASP A 19 -10.47 -21.59 21.55
C ASP A 19 -9.14 -21.39 20.79
N ARG A 20 -9.10 -21.82 19.52
CA ARG A 20 -7.93 -21.73 18.61
C ARG A 20 -7.88 -20.38 17.89
N GLU A 21 -8.96 -19.62 17.99
CA GLU A 21 -9.08 -18.29 17.41
C GLU A 21 -9.30 -17.27 18.51
N ALA A 22 -8.50 -16.21 18.48
CA ALA A 22 -8.69 -15.06 19.35
C ALA A 22 -8.90 -13.81 18.52
N PHE A 23 -9.89 -13.00 18.89
CA PHE A 23 -10.20 -11.74 18.23
C PHE A 23 -10.00 -10.57 19.19
N SER A 24 -9.41 -9.49 18.68
CA SER A 24 -9.29 -8.22 19.36
C SER A 24 -9.56 -7.10 18.38
N GLU A 25 -10.27 -6.07 18.83
CA GLU A 25 -10.52 -4.85 18.07
C GLU A 25 -10.04 -3.67 18.88
N LYS A 26 -9.52 -2.63 18.23
CA LYS A 26 -9.11 -1.37 18.84
C LYS A 26 -9.55 -0.22 17.95
N LEU A 27 -10.07 0.85 18.56
CA LEU A 27 -10.42 2.09 17.87
C LEU A 27 -9.63 3.24 18.46
N TRP A 28 -8.81 3.87 17.62
CA TRP A 28 -8.01 5.03 17.95
C TRP A 28 -8.61 6.28 17.32
N ILE A 29 -8.82 7.32 18.13
CA ILE A 29 -9.32 8.61 17.66
C ILE A 29 -8.33 9.68 18.14
N GLU A 30 -7.80 10.49 17.22
CA GLU A 30 -6.88 11.59 17.56
C GLU A 30 -7.24 12.85 16.74
N PRO A 31 -7.60 13.97 17.38
CA PRO A 31 -7.81 15.24 16.68
C PRO A 31 -6.46 15.92 16.38
N PHE A 32 -6.30 16.42 15.16
CA PHE A 32 -5.13 17.19 14.73
C PHE A 32 -5.35 18.70 14.84
N GLY A 33 -4.23 19.44 14.96
CA GLY A 33 -4.22 20.91 15.02
C GLY A 33 -4.62 21.63 13.72
N ASP A 34 -5.02 20.90 12.67
CA ASP A 34 -5.63 21.45 11.46
C ASP A 34 -7.14 21.17 11.38
N GLY A 35 -7.72 20.61 12.44
CA GLY A 35 -9.12 20.26 12.57
C GLY A 35 -9.56 18.99 11.88
N LYS A 36 -8.60 18.20 11.38
CA LYS A 36 -8.88 16.84 10.94
C LYS A 36 -8.91 15.89 12.13
N LEU A 37 -9.61 14.78 11.96
CA LEU A 37 -9.72 13.70 12.92
C LEU A 37 -9.08 12.43 12.33
N LEU A 38 -8.12 11.84 13.04
CA LEU A 38 -7.70 10.47 12.80
C LEU A 38 -8.73 9.55 13.43
N ALA A 39 -9.31 8.64 12.65
CA ALA A 39 -10.07 7.51 13.16
C ALA A 39 -9.46 6.23 12.58
N HIS A 40 -8.94 5.37 13.44
CA HIS A 40 -8.28 4.13 13.04
C HIS A 40 -8.92 2.94 13.75
N PHE A 41 -9.37 1.98 12.96
CA PHE A 41 -9.95 0.73 13.41
C PHE A 41 -8.95 -0.39 13.12
N GLU A 42 -8.52 -1.08 14.17
CA GLU A 42 -7.61 -2.22 14.12
C GLU A 42 -8.39 -3.47 14.50
N PHE A 43 -8.40 -4.48 13.63
CA PHE A 43 -8.99 -5.78 13.91
C PHE A 43 -7.87 -6.83 13.84
N THR A 44 -7.60 -7.49 14.95
CA THR A 44 -6.59 -8.54 15.08
C THR A 44 -7.26 -9.88 15.34
N THR A 45 -7.07 -10.82 14.42
CA THR A 45 -7.47 -12.22 14.63
C THR A 45 -6.23 -13.09 14.68
N ILE A 46 -6.06 -13.85 15.76
CA ILE A 46 -5.01 -14.83 15.94
C ILE A 46 -5.62 -16.21 15.72
N LEU A 47 -5.01 -17.01 14.85
CA LEU A 47 -5.38 -18.40 14.63
C LEU A 47 -4.15 -19.26 14.95
N ASP A 48 -4.29 -20.11 15.96
CA ASP A 48 -3.23 -21.03 16.36
C ASP A 48 -3.16 -22.22 15.39
N ASP A 49 -1.93 -22.58 15.01
CA ASP A 49 -1.57 -23.84 14.34
C ASP A 49 -2.10 -24.02 12.90
N VAL A 50 -1.55 -23.23 11.96
CA VAL A 50 -1.75 -23.44 10.50
C VAL A 50 -0.40 -23.75 9.84
N PRO A 51 -0.20 -24.96 9.28
CA PRO A 51 1.02 -25.28 8.56
C PRO A 51 1.08 -24.45 7.26
N ARG A 52 2.04 -23.53 7.18
CA ARG A 52 2.30 -22.70 5.97
C ARG A 52 3.60 -23.09 5.27
N HIS A 53 4.10 -24.29 5.57
CA HIS A 53 5.35 -24.79 5.04
C HIS A 53 5.14 -25.31 3.61
N PRO A 54 6.03 -24.95 2.66
CA PRO A 54 5.93 -25.43 1.29
C PRO A 54 6.05 -26.96 1.20
N ASP A 55 6.85 -27.59 2.08
CA ASP A 55 7.06 -29.04 2.11
C ASP A 55 5.79 -29.86 2.43
N THR A 56 4.78 -29.22 3.03
CA THR A 56 3.53 -29.90 3.41
C THR A 56 2.39 -29.62 2.45
N LEU A 57 2.59 -28.86 1.36
CA LEU A 57 1.53 -28.53 0.40
C LEU A 57 0.82 -29.74 -0.19
N ASP A 58 1.55 -30.83 -0.46
CA ASP A 58 0.99 -32.03 -1.07
C ASP A 58 0.35 -32.99 -0.06
N ALA A 59 0.46 -32.70 1.24
CA ALA A 59 -0.13 -33.50 2.30
C ALA A 59 -1.56 -33.05 2.61
N GLU A 60 -2.44 -33.99 2.91
CA GLU A 60 -3.78 -33.67 3.40
C GLU A 60 -3.70 -33.00 4.78
N ASP A 61 -4.24 -31.79 4.88
CA ASP A 61 -4.34 -31.07 6.14
C ASP A 61 -5.43 -31.66 7.04
N ALA A 62 -5.21 -31.58 8.37
CA ALA A 62 -6.28 -31.84 9.32
C ALA A 62 -7.45 -30.85 9.10
N PRO A 63 -8.72 -31.28 9.23
CA PRO A 63 -9.85 -30.38 9.07
C PRO A 63 -9.76 -29.19 10.04
N GLN A 64 -9.71 -27.98 9.49
CA GLN A 64 -9.70 -26.73 10.25
C GLN A 64 -11.08 -26.08 10.19
N HIS A 65 -11.65 -25.76 11.36
CA HIS A 65 -12.87 -24.98 11.46
C HIS A 65 -12.50 -23.52 11.68
N TYR A 66 -12.85 -22.68 10.71
CA TYR A 66 -12.66 -21.24 10.74
C TYR A 66 -13.94 -20.59 11.29
N THR A 67 -13.81 -19.77 12.33
CA THR A 67 -14.94 -19.08 12.99
C THR A 67 -14.88 -17.57 12.80
N VAL A 68 -13.71 -16.96 12.97
CA VAL A 68 -13.46 -15.52 12.82
C VAL A 68 -12.59 -15.23 11.60
N VAL A 69 -11.52 -16.00 11.38
CA VAL A 69 -10.67 -15.85 10.19
C VAL A 69 -11.43 -16.29 8.94
N PRO A 70 -11.50 -15.50 7.86
CA PRO A 70 -12.16 -15.92 6.63
C PRO A 70 -11.46 -17.15 6.01
N LEU A 71 -12.21 -18.25 5.84
CA LEU A 71 -11.70 -19.50 5.23
C LEU A 71 -11.01 -19.25 3.88
N ALA A 72 -11.58 -18.38 3.04
CA ALA A 72 -11.01 -18.06 1.74
C ALA A 72 -9.59 -17.48 1.84
N LEU A 73 -9.32 -16.66 2.87
CA LEU A 73 -7.98 -16.10 3.09
C LEU A 73 -7.02 -17.16 3.60
N GLY A 74 -7.45 -17.99 4.55
CA GLY A 74 -6.65 -19.12 5.06
C GLY A 74 -6.24 -20.09 3.95
N GLN A 75 -7.19 -20.45 3.07
CA GLN A 75 -6.95 -21.32 1.92
C GLN A 75 -5.95 -20.71 0.94
N VAL A 76 -6.10 -19.43 0.60
CA VAL A 76 -5.18 -18.75 -0.34
C VAL A 76 -3.76 -18.67 0.22
N LEU A 77 -3.60 -18.35 1.52
CA LEU A 77 -2.29 -18.31 2.16
C LEU A 77 -1.64 -19.70 2.21
N ARG A 78 -2.43 -20.73 2.50
CA ARG A 78 -2.00 -22.13 2.54
C ARG A 78 -1.55 -22.62 1.16
N GLU A 79 -2.40 -22.48 0.15
CA GLU A 79 -2.19 -22.93 -1.23
C GLU A 79 -0.89 -22.37 -1.83
N TYR A 80 -0.58 -21.10 -1.56
CA TYR A 80 0.59 -20.43 -2.13
C TYR A 80 1.80 -20.36 -1.18
N SER A 81 1.75 -21.06 -0.02
CA SER A 81 2.78 -21.05 1.03
C SER A 81 3.23 -19.65 1.45
N VAL A 82 2.26 -18.76 1.66
CA VAL A 82 2.53 -17.40 2.12
C VAL A 82 2.66 -17.42 3.63
N THR A 83 3.86 -17.12 4.14
CA THR A 83 4.13 -17.10 5.57
C THR A 83 3.61 -15.81 6.20
N GLU A 84 3.74 -14.70 5.48
CA GLU A 84 3.30 -13.36 5.88
C GLU A 84 2.76 -12.62 4.65
N LEU A 85 1.64 -11.93 4.81
CA LEU A 85 0.99 -11.16 3.75
C LEU A 85 0.53 -9.82 4.31
N HIS A 86 0.83 -8.76 3.59
CA HIS A 86 0.37 -7.42 3.91
C HIS A 86 -0.30 -6.81 2.69
N LEU A 87 -1.59 -6.53 2.81
CA LEU A 87 -2.37 -5.82 1.80
C LEU A 87 -2.82 -4.48 2.38
N SER A 88 -2.43 -3.40 1.73
CA SER A 88 -2.81 -2.04 2.08
C SER A 88 -3.53 -1.39 0.92
N LEU A 89 -4.72 -0.84 1.16
CA LEU A 89 -5.49 -0.07 0.21
C LEU A 89 -5.67 1.34 0.78
N ASN A 90 -5.05 2.33 0.15
CA ASN A 90 -5.00 3.68 0.68
C ASN A 90 -5.34 4.72 -0.38
N ALA A 91 -6.16 5.69 0.01
CA ALA A 91 -6.52 6.85 -0.80
C ALA A 91 -5.93 8.11 -0.16
N GLY A 92 -4.99 8.75 -0.84
CA GLY A 92 -4.34 9.97 -0.37
C GLY A 92 -2.96 9.73 0.23
N LYS A 93 -2.45 10.73 0.95
CA LYS A 93 -1.09 10.71 1.50
C LYS A 93 -1.06 11.22 2.94
N TRP A 94 -0.20 10.62 3.75
CA TRP A 94 0.09 11.14 5.07
C TRP A 94 0.90 12.43 4.98
N ASN A 95 0.45 13.50 5.64
CA ASN A 95 1.22 14.73 5.74
C ASN A 95 2.11 14.69 6.99
N TYR A 96 3.27 14.06 6.85
CA TYR A 96 4.31 13.97 7.88
C TYR A 96 4.68 15.33 8.50
N GLY A 97 4.64 16.42 7.74
CA GLY A 97 4.98 17.76 8.23
C GLY A 97 3.93 18.38 9.15
N SER A 98 2.65 18.09 8.92
CA SER A 98 1.53 18.65 9.69
C SER A 98 1.00 17.71 10.77
N TRP A 99 1.02 16.40 10.52
CA TRP A 99 0.44 15.38 11.41
C TRP A 99 1.49 14.57 12.18
N GLY A 100 2.79 14.76 11.89
CA GLY A 100 3.89 14.07 12.56
C GLY A 100 4.03 12.60 12.17
N THR A 101 4.63 11.79 13.04
CA THR A 101 4.80 10.34 12.81
C THR A 101 3.43 9.71 13.04
N PRO A 102 2.90 8.96 12.05
CA PRO A 102 1.65 8.27 12.26
C PRO A 102 1.82 7.24 13.39
N ILE A 103 0.78 7.09 14.20
CA ILE A 103 0.74 6.07 15.27
C ILE A 103 0.75 4.66 14.67
N ILE A 104 0.16 4.53 13.49
CA ILE A 104 0.11 3.29 12.71
C ILE A 104 1.11 3.41 11.56
N ARG A 105 1.62 2.26 11.10
CA ARG A 105 2.45 2.18 9.90
C ARG A 105 1.80 2.96 8.77
N SER A 106 2.54 3.93 8.24
CA SER A 106 2.12 4.61 7.01
C SER A 106 2.17 3.62 5.86
N VAL A 107 1.37 3.87 4.83
CA VAL A 107 1.36 3.09 3.59
C VAL A 107 1.43 4.03 2.39
N ALA A 108 1.87 3.51 1.25
CA ALA A 108 1.86 4.28 0.01
C ALA A 108 0.43 4.66 -0.41
N SER A 109 0.27 5.64 -1.29
CA SER A 109 -1.02 5.87 -1.95
C SER A 109 -1.28 4.77 -2.98
N GLY A 110 -2.52 4.28 -3.04
CA GLY A 110 -2.92 3.18 -3.93
C GLY A 110 -2.98 1.84 -3.21
N ALA A 111 -2.82 0.76 -3.97
CA ALA A 111 -2.74 -0.60 -3.44
C ALA A 111 -1.26 -1.00 -3.29
N GLU A 112 -0.88 -1.43 -2.10
CA GLU A 112 0.44 -2.00 -1.78
C GLU A 112 0.22 -3.42 -1.27
N LEU A 113 0.91 -4.38 -1.89
CA LEU A 113 0.88 -5.79 -1.50
C LEU A 113 2.31 -6.30 -1.43
N TRP A 114 2.68 -6.87 -0.31
CA TRP A 114 3.94 -7.57 -0.14
C TRP A 114 3.74 -8.83 0.70
N ALA A 115 4.60 -9.81 0.46
CA ALA A 115 4.49 -11.11 1.11
C ALA A 115 5.87 -11.71 1.37
N TRP A 116 5.97 -12.47 2.45
CA TRP A 116 7.01 -13.48 2.61
C TRP A 116 6.45 -14.82 2.18
N MET A 117 7.15 -15.47 1.25
CA MET A 117 6.74 -16.76 0.70
C MET A 117 7.76 -17.81 1.11
N GLY A 118 7.27 -18.95 1.61
CA GLY A 118 8.10 -20.08 1.97
C GLY A 118 8.76 -20.68 0.72
N HIS A 119 10.05 -21.01 0.83
CA HIS A 119 10.80 -21.67 -0.24
C HIS A 119 11.44 -22.95 0.28
N THR A 120 11.48 -23.98 -0.57
CA THR A 120 12.28 -25.20 -0.34
C THR A 120 13.68 -25.05 -0.93
N THR A 121 14.60 -25.96 -0.65
CA THR A 121 15.95 -25.96 -1.26
C THR A 121 15.93 -26.31 -2.75
N SER A 122 14.85 -26.90 -3.25
CA SER A 122 14.62 -27.23 -4.66
C SER A 122 13.87 -26.16 -5.45
N ASP A 123 13.28 -25.16 -4.78
CA ASP A 123 12.48 -24.14 -5.46
C ASP A 123 13.34 -23.20 -6.29
N THR A 124 13.01 -23.05 -7.57
CA THR A 124 13.58 -22.02 -8.44
C THR A 124 12.81 -20.70 -8.28
N SER A 125 13.44 -19.58 -8.67
CA SER A 125 12.77 -18.27 -8.68
C SER A 125 11.50 -18.26 -9.52
N GLU A 126 11.47 -19.03 -10.61
CA GLU A 126 10.30 -19.16 -11.49
C GLU A 126 9.08 -19.76 -10.78
N ILE A 127 9.30 -20.73 -9.89
CA ILE A 127 8.22 -21.34 -9.09
C ILE A 127 7.63 -20.30 -8.13
N ILE A 128 8.47 -19.44 -7.54
CA ILE A 128 8.03 -18.35 -6.67
C ILE A 128 7.23 -17.32 -7.47
N ASP A 129 7.70 -16.94 -8.66
CA ASP A 129 7.00 -16.00 -9.54
C ASP A 129 5.62 -16.52 -9.97
N ILE A 130 5.52 -17.82 -10.28
CA ILE A 130 4.24 -18.46 -10.61
C ILE A 130 3.30 -18.43 -9.39
N ARG A 131 3.80 -18.74 -8.19
CA ARG A 131 2.98 -18.68 -6.96
C ARG A 131 2.54 -17.25 -6.65
N TRP A 132 3.43 -16.26 -6.79
CA TRP A 132 3.10 -14.85 -6.64
C TRP A 132 2.01 -14.42 -7.62
N HIS A 133 2.15 -14.75 -8.90
CA HIS A 133 1.14 -14.44 -9.91
C HIS A 133 -0.22 -15.10 -9.60
N LYS A 134 -0.25 -16.34 -9.10
CA LYS A 134 -1.50 -16.98 -8.70
C LYS A 134 -2.12 -16.31 -7.45
N LEU A 135 -1.30 -15.98 -6.46
CA LEU A 135 -1.70 -15.27 -5.25
C LEU A 135 -2.35 -13.91 -5.59
N THR A 136 -1.72 -13.09 -6.41
CA THR A 136 -2.25 -11.77 -6.77
C THR A 136 -3.58 -11.86 -7.52
N ASN A 137 -3.75 -12.86 -8.38
CA ASN A 137 -5.02 -13.12 -9.07
C ASN A 137 -6.13 -13.62 -8.12
N ALA A 138 -5.80 -14.50 -7.17
CA ALA A 138 -6.76 -14.96 -6.17
C ALA A 138 -7.24 -13.81 -5.27
N LEU A 139 -6.31 -12.97 -4.80
CA LEU A 139 -6.62 -11.78 -3.99
C LEU A 139 -7.39 -10.73 -4.79
N ALA A 140 -7.12 -10.57 -6.09
CA ALA A 140 -7.88 -9.68 -6.96
C ALA A 140 -9.37 -10.05 -7.00
N GLY A 141 -9.67 -11.36 -7.06
CA GLY A 141 -11.04 -11.87 -6.98
C GLY A 141 -11.67 -11.67 -5.60
N LEU A 142 -10.92 -11.91 -4.52
CA LEU A 142 -11.44 -11.80 -3.15
C LEU A 142 -11.74 -10.35 -2.73
N PHE A 143 -10.89 -9.41 -3.12
CA PHE A 143 -11.02 -7.99 -2.74
C PHE A 143 -11.66 -7.12 -3.83
N CYS A 144 -12.07 -7.71 -4.96
CA CYS A 144 -12.59 -6.99 -6.14
C CYS A 144 -11.68 -5.83 -6.58
N ALA A 145 -10.36 -6.00 -6.42
CA ALA A 145 -9.36 -4.99 -6.66
C ALA A 145 -8.49 -5.39 -7.85
N SER A 146 -7.89 -4.42 -8.54
CA SER A 146 -7.01 -4.67 -9.70
C SER A 146 -5.63 -5.23 -9.33
N LEU A 147 -5.53 -6.03 -8.26
CA LEU A 147 -4.30 -6.64 -7.75
C LEU A 147 -3.66 -7.60 -8.76
N GLY A 148 -4.43 -8.17 -9.69
CA GLY A 148 -3.90 -8.99 -10.79
C GLY A 148 -3.00 -8.22 -11.76
N SER A 149 -3.00 -6.89 -11.71
CA SER A 149 -2.05 -6.04 -12.45
C SER A 149 -0.68 -5.90 -11.76
N MET A 150 -0.49 -6.48 -10.56
CA MET A 150 0.80 -6.57 -9.87
C MET A 150 1.64 -7.71 -10.47
N ASP A 151 1.96 -7.55 -11.75
CA ASP A 151 2.78 -8.46 -12.52
C ASP A 151 4.28 -8.15 -12.35
N ALA A 152 5.10 -8.89 -13.09
CA ALA A 152 6.54 -8.69 -13.21
C ALA A 152 6.98 -7.24 -13.48
N LYS A 153 6.10 -6.38 -14.03
CA LYS A 153 6.39 -4.98 -14.35
C LYS A 153 6.27 -4.05 -13.15
N ARG A 154 5.67 -4.52 -12.05
CA ARG A 154 5.40 -3.74 -10.83
C ARG A 154 5.90 -4.41 -9.56
N THR A 155 6.38 -5.65 -9.65
CA THR A 155 6.89 -6.42 -8.50
C THR A 155 8.40 -6.29 -8.37
N ALA A 156 8.86 -6.13 -7.13
CA ALA A 156 10.27 -6.11 -6.74
C ALA A 156 10.50 -7.02 -5.53
N ILE A 157 11.75 -7.45 -5.32
CA ILE A 157 12.14 -8.34 -4.22
C ILE A 157 13.19 -7.62 -3.36
N PRO A 158 12.75 -6.67 -2.50
CA PRO A 158 13.65 -5.94 -1.61
C PRO A 158 14.24 -6.87 -0.54
N LYS A 159 15.48 -6.63 -0.13
CA LYS A 159 16.18 -7.46 0.86
C LYS A 159 16.19 -6.86 2.26
N ILE A 160 16.06 -5.54 2.38
CA ILE A 160 16.27 -4.81 3.64
C ILE A 160 15.04 -3.99 4.05
N ALA A 161 14.40 -3.29 3.10
CA ALA A 161 13.34 -2.33 3.39
C ALA A 161 12.08 -3.00 4.00
N PHE A 162 11.82 -4.25 3.67
CA PHE A 162 10.73 -5.06 4.21
C PHE A 162 11.33 -6.24 4.96
N ARG A 163 11.19 -6.24 6.29
CA ARG A 163 11.57 -7.35 7.17
C ARG A 163 10.30 -8.05 7.66
N PRO A 164 10.35 -9.34 8.00
CA PRO A 164 9.20 -10.02 8.56
C PRO A 164 8.75 -9.34 9.86
N GLU A 165 7.45 -9.15 10.03
CA GLU A 165 6.87 -8.56 11.23
C GLU A 165 6.58 -9.69 12.25
N GLY A 166 7.46 -9.83 13.25
CA GLY A 166 7.38 -10.89 14.26
C GLY A 166 6.84 -10.44 15.63
N ASN A 167 6.06 -11.35 16.25
CA ASN A 167 5.34 -11.36 17.54
C ASN A 167 3.99 -10.62 17.62
N LEU A 168 2.91 -11.42 17.62
CA LEU A 168 1.55 -11.00 17.96
C LEU A 168 1.39 -10.96 19.50
N PRO A 169 0.82 -9.90 20.10
CA PRO A 169 0.44 -9.93 21.50
C PRO A 169 -0.66 -10.99 21.70
N GLY A 170 -0.68 -11.66 22.86
CA GLY A 170 -1.78 -12.56 23.20
C GLY A 170 -3.11 -11.80 23.18
N ALA A 171 -4.00 -12.15 22.25
CA ALA A 171 -5.33 -11.58 22.16
C ALA A 171 -6.29 -12.41 23.02
N SER A 172 -7.10 -11.76 23.84
CA SER A 172 -8.16 -12.44 24.60
C SER A 172 -9.38 -11.56 24.86
N ARG A 173 -9.41 -10.33 24.33
CA ARG A 173 -10.41 -9.30 24.72
C ARG A 173 -10.73 -8.35 23.57
N SER A 174 -12.00 -8.00 23.44
CA SER A 174 -12.46 -6.81 22.71
C SER A 174 -12.36 -5.60 23.66
N LYS A 175 -11.44 -4.68 23.37
CA LYS A 175 -11.19 -3.47 24.17
C LYS A 175 -11.03 -2.28 23.23
N VAL A 176 -11.90 -1.29 23.34
CA VAL A 176 -11.73 -0.02 22.64
C VAL A 176 -10.68 0.83 23.39
N LEU A 177 -9.62 1.25 22.69
CA LEU A 177 -8.50 2.02 23.24
C LEU A 177 -8.47 3.43 22.63
N VAL A 178 -9.01 4.41 23.33
CA VAL A 178 -9.09 5.80 22.84
C VAL A 178 -7.81 6.54 23.19
N GLY A 179 -7.08 7.00 22.17
CA GLY A 179 -5.88 7.81 22.34
C GLY A 179 -6.19 9.24 22.78
N MET A 180 -5.49 9.72 23.79
CA MET A 180 -5.48 11.12 24.23
C MET A 180 -4.06 11.67 24.02
N GLY A 181 -3.93 12.57 23.04
CA GLY A 181 -2.67 13.20 22.67
C GLY A 181 -2.46 14.61 23.25
N PRO A 182 -1.42 15.33 22.83
CA PRO A 182 -1.15 16.70 23.30
C PRO A 182 -2.25 17.70 22.91
N THR A 183 -3.06 17.38 21.91
CA THR A 183 -4.21 18.19 21.47
C THR A 183 -5.48 17.94 22.28
N THR A 184 -5.47 16.94 23.18
CA THR A 184 -6.65 16.54 23.97
C THR A 184 -6.56 17.01 25.43
N GLU A 185 -5.63 17.90 25.76
CA GLU A 185 -5.52 18.52 27.08
C GLU A 185 -6.80 19.35 27.36
N GLY A 186 -7.48 19.08 28.47
CA GLY A 186 -8.80 19.68 28.78
C GLY A 186 -10.02 18.98 28.16
N ALA A 187 -9.82 17.93 27.36
CA ALA A 187 -10.90 17.12 26.84
C ALA A 187 -11.35 16.05 27.85
N MET A 188 -12.65 15.78 27.89
CA MET A 188 -13.27 14.70 28.64
C MET A 188 -13.91 13.71 27.67
N LEU A 189 -13.64 12.42 27.88
CA LEU A 189 -14.33 11.33 27.19
C LEU A 189 -15.63 10.98 27.93
N VAL A 190 -16.69 10.78 27.16
CA VAL A 190 -18.01 10.34 27.63
C VAL A 190 -18.40 9.09 26.84
N PRO A 191 -18.69 7.94 27.48
CA PRO A 191 -18.58 7.67 28.92
C PRO A 191 -17.12 7.74 29.43
N HIS A 192 -16.90 7.79 30.75
CA HIS A 192 -15.56 7.74 31.31
C HIS A 192 -14.92 6.35 31.10
N GLY A 193 -13.63 6.34 30.75
CA GLY A 193 -12.88 5.10 30.62
C GLY A 193 -12.60 4.38 31.94
N GLN A 194 -12.32 3.08 31.83
CA GLN A 194 -12.07 2.21 32.98
C GLN A 194 -10.61 2.28 33.45
N GLU A 195 -9.67 2.51 32.52
CA GLU A 195 -8.23 2.49 32.78
C GLU A 195 -7.50 3.48 31.86
N PHE A 196 -6.42 4.08 32.37
CA PHE A 196 -5.53 4.98 31.62
C PHE A 196 -4.14 4.35 31.48
N ILE A 197 -3.65 4.22 30.24
CA ILE A 197 -2.32 3.70 29.93
C ILE A 197 -1.47 4.82 29.35
N LYS A 198 -0.34 5.17 30.00
CA LYS A 198 0.58 6.18 29.45
C LYS A 198 1.43 5.55 28.33
N VAL A 199 1.34 6.10 27.11
CA VAL A 199 2.09 5.63 25.93
C VAL A 199 3.39 6.42 25.75
N SER A 200 3.36 7.71 26.01
CA SER A 200 4.53 8.60 25.98
C SER A 200 4.31 9.78 26.92
N ASP A 201 5.27 10.70 27.01
CA ASP A 201 5.10 11.90 27.84
C ASP A 201 3.96 12.82 27.41
N THR A 202 3.55 12.76 26.14
CA THR A 202 2.48 13.59 25.58
C THR A 202 1.23 12.79 25.18
N ARG A 203 1.23 11.46 25.39
CA ARG A 203 0.14 10.59 24.94
C ARG A 203 -0.27 9.58 26.00
N SER A 204 -1.56 9.44 26.21
CA SER A 204 -2.20 8.42 27.03
C SER A 204 -3.28 7.69 26.25
N LEU A 205 -3.67 6.50 26.69
CA LEU A 205 -4.75 5.70 26.14
C LEU A 205 -5.79 5.48 27.22
N VAL A 206 -7.04 5.46 26.81
CA VAL A 206 -8.19 5.21 27.67
C VAL A 206 -8.87 3.92 27.23
N VAL A 207 -9.01 2.97 28.15
CA VAL A 207 -9.51 1.62 27.87
C VAL A 207 -11.00 1.51 28.17
N TYR A 208 -11.76 0.98 27.22
CA TYR A 208 -13.16 0.60 27.36
C TYR A 208 -13.34 -0.89 27.05
N ASP A 209 -13.86 -1.66 28.01
CA ASP A 209 -14.29 -3.04 27.77
C ASP A 209 -15.75 -3.06 27.30
N VAL A 210 -15.94 -3.33 26.01
CA VAL A 210 -17.26 -3.36 25.35
C VAL A 210 -17.95 -4.73 25.47
N SER A 211 -17.28 -5.76 26.00
CA SER A 211 -17.85 -7.11 26.13
C SER A 211 -19.08 -7.19 27.05
N HIS A 212 -19.25 -6.20 27.93
CA HIS A 212 -20.35 -6.12 28.89
C HIS A 212 -21.47 -5.16 28.46
N ASN A 213 -21.37 -4.54 27.28
CA ASN A 213 -22.34 -3.56 26.83
C ASN A 213 -23.48 -4.24 26.06
N SER A 214 -24.72 -4.12 26.54
CA SER A 214 -25.91 -4.75 25.94
C SER A 214 -26.65 -3.84 24.94
N GLY A 215 -26.15 -2.61 24.72
CA GLY A 215 -26.71 -1.61 23.80
C GLY A 215 -25.65 -0.93 22.93
N GLU A 216 -26.05 0.11 22.18
CA GLU A 216 -25.16 0.93 21.35
C GLU A 216 -24.07 1.61 22.21
N PHE A 217 -22.83 1.58 21.74
CA PHE A 217 -21.69 2.21 22.42
C PHE A 217 -21.39 3.57 21.77
N ASP A 218 -21.89 4.63 22.38
CA ASP A 218 -21.65 6.01 21.95
C ASP A 218 -20.45 6.61 22.70
N LEU A 219 -19.37 6.88 21.97
CA LEU A 219 -18.19 7.55 22.48
C LEU A 219 -18.15 9.00 21.98
N ALA A 220 -18.09 9.96 22.91
CA ALA A 220 -17.91 11.36 22.63
C ALA A 220 -16.68 11.92 23.33
N GLN A 221 -15.98 12.83 22.66
CA GLN A 221 -14.92 13.65 23.26
C GLN A 221 -15.41 15.09 23.33
N GLN A 222 -15.42 15.67 24.52
CA GLN A 222 -15.98 17.00 24.79
C GLN A 222 -14.98 17.87 25.55
N TRP A 223 -14.77 19.10 25.12
CA TRP A 223 -13.99 20.09 25.87
C TRP A 223 -14.96 20.88 26.73
N VAL A 224 -15.02 20.55 28.02
CA VAL A 224 -16.07 21.02 28.94
C VAL A 224 -16.01 22.53 29.16
N ASP A 225 -14.80 23.11 29.11
CA ASP A 225 -14.55 24.53 29.39
C ASP A 225 -14.37 25.39 28.12
N GLU A 226 -14.42 24.78 26.92
CA GLU A 226 -14.08 25.46 25.67
C GLU A 226 -15.33 25.91 24.91
N GLN A 227 -15.57 27.23 24.86
CA GLN A 227 -16.71 27.83 24.13
C GLN A 227 -16.48 27.92 22.61
N SER A 228 -15.22 27.87 22.16
CA SER A 228 -14.81 27.87 20.76
C SER A 228 -13.54 27.06 20.60
N PHE A 229 -13.57 26.02 19.77
CA PHE A 229 -12.44 25.12 19.57
C PHE A 229 -11.24 25.85 18.98
N THR A 230 -10.14 25.93 19.74
CA THR A 230 -8.89 26.55 19.30
C THR A 230 -7.90 25.45 18.94
N TYR A 231 -7.59 25.32 17.65
CA TYR A 231 -6.65 24.30 17.19
C TYR A 231 -5.24 24.55 17.76
N THR A 232 -4.81 23.72 18.72
CA THR A 232 -3.46 23.80 19.29
C THR A 232 -2.44 23.47 18.20
N PRO A 233 -1.44 24.35 17.95
CA PRO A 233 -0.40 24.05 16.97
C PRO A 233 0.40 22.82 17.44
N VAL A 234 0.42 21.78 16.60
CA VAL A 234 1.17 20.55 16.87
C VAL A 234 2.68 20.88 17.01
N PRO A 235 3.38 20.37 18.05
CA PRO A 235 4.79 20.67 18.26
C PRO A 235 5.67 20.34 17.04
N ARG A 236 6.71 21.16 16.87
CA ARG A 236 7.61 21.21 15.71
C ARG A 236 8.30 19.89 15.37
N ALA A 237 8.30 19.63 14.06
CA ALA A 237 9.21 18.83 13.24
C ALA A 237 9.48 17.41 13.73
N LEU A 238 9.07 16.45 12.90
CA LEU A 238 9.64 15.12 12.91
C LEU A 238 11.18 15.21 13.01
N PRO A 239 11.83 14.33 13.79
CA PRO A 239 13.29 14.29 13.84
C PRO A 239 13.88 14.04 12.46
N VAL A 240 13.11 13.47 11.52
CA VAL A 240 13.50 13.28 10.13
C VAL A 240 12.39 13.76 9.19
N SER A 241 12.75 14.54 8.17
CA SER A 241 11.85 14.89 7.07
C SER A 241 12.42 14.44 5.73
N ILE A 242 11.56 13.95 4.86
CA ILE A 242 11.94 13.36 3.58
C ILE A 242 11.19 14.08 2.47
N ARG A 243 11.92 14.43 1.41
CA ARG A 243 11.36 15.02 0.20
C ARG A 243 11.95 14.33 -1.02
N ARG A 244 11.10 13.91 -1.95
CA ARG A 244 11.48 13.28 -3.20
C ARG A 244 10.89 14.08 -4.35
N VAL A 245 11.70 14.42 -5.36
CA VAL A 245 11.30 15.29 -6.47
C VAL A 245 11.96 14.82 -7.78
N LEU A 246 11.24 14.94 -8.90
CA LEU A 246 11.84 14.78 -10.23
C LEU A 246 12.52 16.09 -10.66
N THR A 247 13.70 15.97 -11.24
CA THR A 247 14.47 17.07 -11.81
C THR A 247 14.56 16.91 -13.33
N GLY A 248 14.70 18.03 -14.05
CA GLY A 248 14.72 18.05 -15.52
C GLY A 248 13.33 17.97 -16.15
N ALA A 249 13.15 18.68 -17.25
CA ALA A 249 11.88 18.78 -17.99
C ALA A 249 11.94 18.08 -19.36
N GLU A 250 13.03 17.36 -19.65
CA GLU A 250 13.21 16.71 -20.94
C GLU A 250 12.29 15.50 -21.10
N GLN A 251 11.92 15.20 -22.35
CA GLN A 251 11.05 14.06 -22.67
C GLN A 251 11.80 12.72 -22.69
N THR A 252 13.13 12.75 -22.80
CA THR A 252 13.99 11.55 -22.89
C THR A 252 14.85 11.33 -21.65
N HIS A 253 15.11 12.38 -20.87
CA HIS A 253 15.92 12.30 -19.65
C HIS A 253 15.25 13.02 -18.49
N GLY A 254 15.69 12.68 -17.30
CA GLY A 254 15.32 13.38 -16.07
C GLY A 254 16.30 13.02 -14.97
N GLY A 255 16.03 13.50 -13.78
CA GLY A 255 16.71 13.11 -12.57
C GLY A 255 15.75 12.94 -11.42
N LEU A 256 16.24 12.29 -10.39
CA LEU A 256 15.55 12.09 -9.13
C LEU A 256 16.41 12.69 -8.03
N LEU A 257 15.80 13.52 -7.19
CA LEU A 257 16.41 14.08 -6.00
C LEU A 257 15.64 13.58 -4.77
N LEU A 258 16.34 12.87 -3.89
CA LEU A 258 15.87 12.51 -2.56
C LEU A 258 16.62 13.34 -1.53
N SER A 259 15.89 14.15 -0.77
CA SER A 259 16.41 14.96 0.33
C SER A 259 15.92 14.41 1.66
N ILE A 260 16.83 14.00 2.53
CA ILE A 260 16.55 13.55 3.89
C ILE A 260 17.18 14.55 4.85
N THR A 261 16.36 15.21 5.67
CA THR A 261 16.83 16.17 6.67
C THR A 261 16.68 15.54 8.05
N ASN A 262 17.79 15.38 8.75
CA ASN A 262 17.85 14.89 10.12
C ASN A 262 17.99 16.07 11.08
N GLN A 263 16.94 16.35 11.86
CA GLN A 263 16.90 17.36 12.91
C GLN A 263 17.32 16.80 14.28
N GLY A 264 17.51 15.48 14.39
CA GLY A 264 17.94 14.81 15.61
C GLY A 264 19.42 15.02 15.94
N ASP A 265 19.77 14.66 17.17
CA ASP A 265 21.15 14.73 17.69
C ASP A 265 21.98 13.46 17.41
N THR A 266 21.37 12.42 16.85
CA THR A 266 22.02 11.14 16.50
C THR A 266 22.03 10.89 14.99
N ASN A 267 22.91 10.00 14.54
CA ASN A 267 22.89 9.53 13.16
C ASN A 267 21.59 8.79 12.87
N TYR A 268 20.95 9.13 11.75
CA TYR A 268 19.76 8.43 11.26
C TYR A 268 20.14 7.51 10.10
N THR A 269 19.99 6.20 10.29
CA THR A 269 20.28 5.19 9.26
C THR A 269 18.98 4.61 8.71
N THR A 270 18.84 4.57 7.39
CA THR A 270 17.62 4.10 6.74
C THR A 270 17.90 3.31 5.46
N ALA A 271 17.14 2.25 5.22
CA ALA A 271 17.08 1.57 3.94
C ALA A 271 16.15 2.36 3.02
N TRP A 272 16.70 2.92 1.96
CA TRP A 272 16.00 3.56 0.86
C TRP A 272 15.72 2.53 -0.23
N LEU A 273 14.45 2.27 -0.49
CA LEU A 273 13.96 1.46 -1.60
C LEU A 273 13.24 2.35 -2.61
N GLU A 274 13.65 2.24 -3.85
CA GLU A 274 13.12 2.92 -5.00
C GLU A 274 12.73 1.89 -6.06
N THR A 275 11.43 1.73 -6.32
CA THR A 275 10.94 0.90 -7.42
C THR A 275 10.54 1.82 -8.56
N MET A 276 10.88 1.46 -9.79
CA MET A 276 10.52 2.26 -10.96
C MET A 276 10.01 1.36 -12.09
N PRO A 277 9.06 1.83 -12.91
CA PRO A 277 8.63 1.12 -14.11
C PRO A 277 9.80 0.85 -15.06
N TRP A 278 9.67 -0.18 -15.91
CA TRP A 278 10.71 -0.62 -16.85
C TRP A 278 11.22 0.49 -17.79
N PHE A 279 10.38 1.48 -18.11
CA PHE A 279 10.75 2.57 -18.99
C PHE A 279 11.57 3.67 -18.30
N ILE A 280 11.75 3.62 -16.98
CA ILE A 280 12.66 4.52 -16.26
C ILE A 280 13.96 3.77 -15.99
N GLN A 281 15.05 4.26 -16.58
CA GLN A 281 16.34 3.60 -16.56
C GLN A 281 17.37 4.49 -15.85
N PHE A 282 17.72 4.12 -14.62
CA PHE A 282 18.70 4.87 -13.83
C PHE A 282 20.12 4.75 -14.39
N PHE A 283 20.83 5.87 -14.38
CA PHE A 283 22.26 5.93 -14.65
C PHE A 283 23.04 5.87 -13.35
N LEU A 284 23.37 4.67 -12.88
CA LEU A 284 24.00 4.48 -11.57
C LEU A 284 25.32 5.23 -11.41
N HIS A 285 26.07 5.47 -12.50
CA HIS A 285 27.29 6.27 -12.49
C HIS A 285 27.08 7.76 -12.17
N THR A 286 25.83 8.25 -12.23
CA THR A 286 25.43 9.62 -11.86
C THR A 286 24.90 9.73 -10.44
N LEU A 287 24.85 8.62 -9.69
CA LEU A 287 24.44 8.61 -8.29
C LEU A 287 25.44 9.41 -7.47
N GLU A 288 24.98 10.52 -6.89
CA GLU A 288 25.79 11.41 -6.07
C GLU A 288 25.08 11.69 -4.74
N LEU A 289 25.83 11.62 -3.65
CA LEU A 289 25.37 11.95 -2.31
C LEU A 289 26.06 13.23 -1.85
N ARG A 290 25.28 14.22 -1.43
CA ARG A 290 25.78 15.49 -0.90
C ARG A 290 25.20 15.76 0.48
N VAL A 291 26.05 16.14 1.41
CA VAL A 291 25.62 16.72 2.69
C VAL A 291 26.08 18.16 2.74
N ASP A 292 25.13 19.08 2.89
CA ASP A 292 25.36 20.53 2.93
C ASP A 292 26.26 21.03 1.77
N GLY A 293 26.04 20.46 0.57
CA GLY A 293 26.76 20.81 -0.66
C GLY A 293 28.09 20.09 -0.88
N LYS A 294 28.59 19.29 0.07
CA LYS A 294 29.82 18.50 -0.09
C LYS A 294 29.50 17.05 -0.42
N ARG A 295 30.19 16.49 -1.42
CA ARG A 295 30.04 15.08 -1.80
C ARG A 295 30.51 14.14 -0.68
N ARG A 296 29.68 13.14 -0.35
CA ARG A 296 29.85 12.20 0.78
C ARG A 296 29.36 10.79 0.39
N ASP A 297 30.14 10.13 -0.46
CA ASP A 297 29.80 8.78 -0.95
C ASP A 297 29.90 7.70 0.14
N ASP A 298 30.63 7.97 1.22
CA ASP A 298 30.79 7.09 2.39
C ASP A 298 29.49 6.84 3.17
N LEU A 299 28.46 7.66 2.93
CA LEU A 299 27.16 7.56 3.58
C LEU A 299 26.21 6.55 2.92
N LEU A 300 26.60 5.97 1.79
CA LEU A 300 25.87 4.92 1.09
C LEU A 300 26.51 3.55 1.33
N GLN A 301 25.70 2.59 1.75
CA GLN A 301 26.10 1.21 1.99
C GLN A 301 25.08 0.25 1.38
N HIS A 302 25.47 -1.01 1.15
CA HIS A 302 24.57 -2.09 0.72
C HIS A 302 23.69 -1.76 -0.51
N LEU A 303 24.27 -1.08 -1.50
CA LEU A 303 23.57 -0.77 -2.75
C LEU A 303 23.32 -2.04 -3.56
N THR A 304 22.03 -2.38 -3.72
CA THR A 304 21.53 -3.41 -4.62
C THR A 304 20.73 -2.74 -5.72
N PHE A 305 21.05 -3.04 -6.97
CA PHE A 305 20.33 -2.49 -8.12
C PHE A 305 19.92 -3.62 -9.07
N THR A 306 18.63 -3.69 -9.35
CA THR A 306 18.06 -4.53 -10.40
C THR A 306 17.72 -3.63 -11.58
N PRO A 307 18.44 -3.73 -12.71
CA PRO A 307 18.16 -2.93 -13.89
C PRO A 307 16.81 -3.32 -14.50
N PRO A 308 16.15 -2.38 -15.20
CA PRO A 308 14.97 -2.73 -15.98
C PRO A 308 15.38 -3.65 -17.13
N ARG A 309 14.64 -4.75 -17.34
CA ARG A 309 14.88 -5.67 -18.44
C ARG A 309 13.85 -5.41 -19.54
N ASP A 310 14.30 -4.90 -20.68
CA ASP A 310 13.42 -4.46 -21.76
C ASP A 310 12.65 -5.63 -22.41
N ASP A 311 13.19 -6.84 -22.42
CA ASP A 311 12.55 -8.04 -22.98
C ASP A 311 11.29 -8.47 -22.21
N LEU A 312 11.36 -8.42 -20.88
CA LEU A 312 10.32 -8.90 -19.97
C LEU A 312 9.54 -7.76 -19.29
N ARG A 313 9.89 -6.50 -19.58
CA ARG A 313 9.27 -5.29 -19.01
C ARG A 313 9.31 -5.24 -17.48
N HIS A 314 10.32 -5.83 -16.86
CA HIS A 314 10.44 -5.84 -15.40
C HIS A 314 10.68 -4.44 -14.82
N SER A 315 10.06 -4.15 -13.68
CA SER A 315 10.39 -2.95 -12.90
C SER A 315 11.87 -2.97 -12.49
N SER A 316 12.47 -1.78 -12.45
CA SER A 316 13.77 -1.61 -11.83
C SER A 316 13.61 -1.39 -10.33
N MET A 317 14.63 -1.80 -9.58
CA MET A 317 14.68 -1.65 -8.13
C MET A 317 16.05 -1.13 -7.75
N LEU A 318 16.10 -0.06 -6.95
CA LEU A 318 17.30 0.41 -6.28
C LEU A 318 17.04 0.34 -4.78
N GLU A 319 17.86 -0.40 -4.06
CA GLU A 319 17.83 -0.50 -2.61
C GLU A 319 19.21 -0.13 -2.06
N ALA A 320 19.29 0.79 -1.11
CA ALA A 320 20.54 1.20 -0.49
C ALA A 320 20.33 1.58 0.98
N VAL A 321 21.35 1.42 1.81
CA VAL A 321 21.35 1.91 3.19
C VAL A 321 22.04 3.27 3.20
N LEU A 322 21.31 4.29 3.65
CA LEU A 322 21.76 5.67 3.76
C LEU A 322 21.98 6.04 5.22
N SER A 323 23.09 6.71 5.51
CA SER A 323 23.38 7.27 6.83
C SER A 323 23.33 8.80 6.78
N VAL A 324 22.45 9.42 7.57
CA VAL A 324 22.27 10.87 7.63
C VAL A 324 22.82 11.40 8.95
N PRO A 325 23.90 12.20 8.95
CA PRO A 325 24.46 12.79 10.16
C PRO A 325 23.45 13.66 10.93
N PRO A 326 23.63 13.87 12.25
CA PRO A 326 22.76 14.73 13.04
C PRO A 326 22.79 16.17 12.53
N LYS A 327 21.65 16.86 12.66
CA LYS A 327 21.47 18.27 12.27
C LYS A 327 21.97 18.60 10.86
N SER A 328 21.76 17.67 9.92
CA SER A 328 22.23 17.80 8.54
C SER A 328 21.18 17.38 7.53
N ARG A 329 21.41 17.77 6.28
CA ARG A 329 20.58 17.34 5.14
C ARG A 329 21.42 16.55 4.14
N LEU A 330 20.99 15.31 3.89
CA LEU A 330 21.52 14.47 2.82
C LEU A 330 20.66 14.65 1.57
N ASP A 331 21.28 15.07 0.48
CA ASP A 331 20.70 15.12 -0.86
C ASP A 331 21.32 14.02 -1.71
N VAL A 332 20.50 13.07 -2.16
CA VAL A 332 20.87 11.99 -3.06
C VAL A 332 20.28 12.28 -4.43
N SER A 333 21.13 12.43 -5.45
CA SER A 333 20.71 12.70 -6.82
C SER A 333 21.12 11.58 -7.77
N ILE A 334 20.25 11.21 -8.69
CA ILE A 334 20.54 10.25 -9.75
C ILE A 334 19.81 10.66 -11.04
N SER A 335 20.50 10.58 -12.18
CA SER A 335 19.89 10.83 -13.49
C SER A 335 19.30 9.55 -14.06
N PHE A 336 18.26 9.67 -14.87
CA PHE A 336 17.64 8.55 -15.57
C PHE A 336 17.24 8.91 -17.00
N ARG A 337 17.09 7.88 -17.83
CA ARG A 337 16.47 7.95 -19.15
C ARG A 337 15.03 7.47 -19.09
N LYS A 338 14.18 8.09 -19.90
CA LYS A 338 12.81 7.69 -20.21
C LYS A 338 12.82 6.94 -21.54
N ALA A 339 12.58 5.64 -21.49
CA ALA A 339 12.48 4.81 -22.69
C ALA A 339 11.16 5.05 -23.39
N PHE A 340 11.17 4.98 -24.72
CA PHE A 340 9.94 4.99 -25.51
C PHE A 340 9.18 3.68 -25.30
N ILE A 341 7.88 3.80 -25.09
CA ILE A 341 6.97 2.66 -24.97
C ILE A 341 6.06 2.60 -26.20
N LEU A 342 5.46 1.44 -26.44
CA LEU A 342 4.53 1.25 -27.54
C LEU A 342 3.26 2.08 -27.35
N TYR A 343 2.60 2.47 -28.44
CA TYR A 343 1.35 3.24 -28.36
C TYR A 343 0.26 2.49 -27.57
N THR A 344 0.24 1.15 -27.65
CA THR A 344 -0.68 0.28 -26.90
C THR A 344 -0.36 0.17 -25.41
N GLU A 345 0.84 0.57 -24.99
CA GLU A 345 1.28 0.53 -23.60
C GLU A 345 0.96 1.84 -22.85
N HIS A 346 0.50 2.87 -23.55
CA HIS A 346 0.09 4.12 -22.90
C HIS A 346 -1.23 3.96 -22.13
N PRO A 347 -1.40 4.66 -20.99
CA PRO A 347 -2.69 4.71 -20.32
C PRO A 347 -3.74 5.40 -21.22
N PRO A 348 -5.05 5.19 -20.98
CA PRO A 348 -6.12 5.81 -21.76
C PRO A 348 -6.01 7.35 -21.86
N ASP A 349 -5.45 8.00 -20.83
CA ASP A 349 -5.08 9.41 -20.84
C ASP A 349 -3.56 9.56 -20.80
N ALA A 350 -2.94 9.44 -21.97
CA ALA A 350 -1.49 9.54 -22.12
C ALA A 350 -0.93 10.93 -21.77
N HIS A 351 -1.74 11.99 -21.92
CA HIS A 351 -1.30 13.38 -21.69
C HIS A 351 -1.23 13.74 -20.20
N ARG A 352 -1.90 12.99 -19.32
CA ARG A 352 -1.73 13.13 -17.87
C ARG A 352 -0.31 12.77 -17.41
N GLY A 353 0.36 11.86 -18.11
CA GLY A 353 1.63 11.27 -17.68
C GLY A 353 1.45 10.03 -16.80
N TRP A 354 2.56 9.54 -16.27
CA TRP A 354 2.69 8.27 -15.56
C TRP A 354 2.95 8.46 -14.07
N ASP A 355 2.17 7.78 -13.24
CA ASP A 355 2.43 7.74 -11.80
C ASP A 355 3.65 6.84 -11.52
N LEU A 356 4.66 7.42 -10.87
CA LEU A 356 5.78 6.72 -10.29
C LEU A 356 5.47 6.40 -8.82
N PRO A 357 5.77 5.19 -8.36
CA PRO A 357 5.48 4.78 -7.00
C PRO A 357 6.28 5.64 -6.00
N ALA A 358 5.81 5.61 -4.75
CA ALA A 358 6.51 6.20 -3.63
C ALA A 358 7.79 5.41 -3.32
N ALA A 359 8.88 6.11 -3.05
CA ALA A 359 10.03 5.50 -2.38
C ALA A 359 9.70 5.17 -0.93
N VAL A 360 10.28 4.07 -0.45
CA VAL A 360 10.12 3.56 0.91
C VAL A 360 11.41 3.79 1.68
N LEU A 361 11.30 4.36 2.88
CA LEU A 361 12.41 4.58 3.78
C LEU A 361 12.13 3.86 5.09
N THR A 362 12.86 2.77 5.33
CA THR A 362 12.72 1.96 6.55
C THR A 362 13.91 2.24 7.47
N PRO A 363 13.70 2.72 8.71
CA PRO A 363 14.80 2.90 9.67
C PRO A 363 15.53 1.59 9.94
N VAL A 364 16.86 1.63 9.97
CA VAL A 364 17.72 0.48 10.28
C VAL A 364 18.37 0.73 11.64
N CYS A 365 17.96 -0.04 12.65
CA CYS A 365 18.56 0.06 13.99
C CYS A 365 19.42 -1.15 14.30
N SER A 366 20.41 -0.92 15.15
CA SER A 366 21.32 -1.94 15.64
C SER A 366 20.77 -2.74 16.82
N ASP A 367 19.71 -2.25 17.48
CA ASP A 367 19.15 -2.86 18.70
C ASP A 367 17.98 -3.81 18.38
N PRO A 368 18.04 -5.10 18.76
CA PRO A 368 16.97 -6.08 18.54
C PRO A 368 15.73 -5.87 19.43
N SER A 369 15.83 -5.09 20.50
CA SER A 369 14.80 -4.90 21.53
C SER A 369 14.14 -3.51 21.52
N GLY A 370 14.63 -2.59 20.68
CA GLY A 370 14.08 -1.24 20.54
C GLY A 370 13.07 -1.16 19.40
N SER A 371 12.01 -0.36 19.57
CA SER A 371 11.14 -0.01 18.44
C SER A 371 11.97 0.79 17.44
N CYS A 372 12.40 0.15 16.35
CA CYS A 372 12.87 0.89 15.21
C CYS A 372 11.79 1.88 14.78
N GLY A 373 12.20 3.10 14.42
CA GLY A 373 11.25 4.08 13.92
C GLY A 373 10.39 3.51 12.79
N GLU A 374 9.21 4.10 12.62
CA GLU A 374 8.25 3.64 11.61
C GLU A 374 8.74 3.86 10.18
N ARG A 375 8.34 2.97 9.28
CA ARG A 375 8.59 3.11 7.84
C ARG A 375 7.90 4.37 7.31
N MET A 376 8.64 5.14 6.52
CA MET A 376 8.15 6.35 5.88
C MET A 376 8.02 6.17 4.38
N TYR A 377 6.98 6.76 3.81
CA TYR A 377 6.71 6.74 2.38
C TYR A 377 6.83 8.15 1.82
N THR A 378 7.49 8.27 0.67
CA THR A 378 7.52 9.55 -0.06
C THR A 378 6.23 9.75 -0.86
N SER A 379 6.05 10.93 -1.45
CA SER A 379 4.96 11.12 -2.41
C SER A 379 5.21 10.32 -3.69
N THR A 380 4.13 9.82 -4.30
CA THR A 380 4.15 9.43 -5.71
C THR A 380 4.55 10.62 -6.56
N LEU A 381 5.21 10.36 -7.69
CA LEU A 381 5.62 11.39 -8.64
C LEU A 381 4.89 11.18 -9.95
N LEU A 382 4.77 12.23 -10.75
CA LEU A 382 4.18 12.16 -12.07
C LEU A 382 5.27 12.43 -13.10
N VAL A 383 5.53 11.48 -13.98
CA VAL A 383 6.52 11.60 -15.04
C VAL A 383 5.83 11.68 -16.39
N ASP A 384 6.23 12.66 -17.19
CA ASP A 384 5.78 12.78 -18.56
C ASP A 384 6.69 11.97 -19.50
N LEU A 385 6.08 11.31 -20.49
CA LEU A 385 6.73 10.53 -21.54
C LEU A 385 6.36 11.13 -22.90
N ALA A 386 7.24 10.95 -23.89
CA ALA A 386 6.94 11.34 -25.26
C ALA A 386 5.73 10.56 -25.81
N THR A 387 4.57 11.21 -25.83
CA THR A 387 3.32 10.63 -26.34
C THR A 387 3.30 10.67 -27.87
N PRO A 388 2.96 9.56 -28.56
CA PRO A 388 2.72 9.59 -30.00
C PRO A 388 1.46 10.42 -30.32
N ASP A 389 1.30 10.82 -31.59
CA ASP A 389 0.10 11.52 -32.04
C ASP A 389 -1.11 10.57 -32.08
N PHE A 390 -1.88 10.54 -30.99
CA PHE A 390 -3.11 9.75 -30.88
C PHE A 390 -4.26 10.29 -31.75
N SER A 391 -4.15 11.51 -32.29
CA SER A 391 -5.20 12.12 -33.10
C SER A 391 -5.16 11.65 -34.57
N MET A 392 -3.98 11.26 -35.07
CA MET A 392 -3.82 10.84 -36.47
C MET A 392 -4.65 9.61 -36.83
N PRO A 393 -4.65 8.50 -36.05
CA PRO A 393 -5.53 7.36 -36.33
C PRO A 393 -7.01 7.75 -36.34
N TYR A 394 -7.44 8.60 -35.40
CA TYR A 394 -8.83 9.09 -35.35
C TYR A 394 -9.19 9.87 -36.61
N ASN A 395 -8.34 10.83 -37.02
CA ASN A 395 -8.55 11.63 -38.21
C ASN A 395 -8.64 10.76 -39.47
N VAL A 396 -7.78 9.74 -39.59
CA VAL A 396 -7.80 8.80 -40.72
C VAL A 396 -9.06 7.94 -40.72
N ILE A 397 -9.50 7.43 -39.56
CA ILE A 397 -10.73 6.62 -39.43
C ILE A 397 -11.96 7.47 -39.80
N ILE A 398 -12.06 8.69 -39.29
CA ILE A 398 -13.18 9.60 -39.59
C ILE A 398 -13.17 9.97 -41.08
N MET A 399 -12.02 10.32 -41.65
CA MET A 399 -11.92 10.66 -43.07
C MET A 399 -12.32 9.46 -43.96
N SER A 400 -11.75 8.28 -43.71
CA SER A 400 -12.03 7.08 -44.51
C SER A 400 -13.48 6.62 -44.39
N SER A 401 -14.04 6.59 -43.18
CA SER A 401 -15.45 6.24 -42.97
C SER A 401 -16.41 7.24 -43.62
N THR A 402 -16.10 8.55 -43.57
CA THR A 402 -16.88 9.60 -44.25
C THR A 402 -16.85 9.42 -45.76
N VAL A 403 -15.66 9.17 -46.33
CA VAL A 403 -15.49 8.90 -47.77
C VAL A 403 -16.31 7.67 -48.18
N VAL A 404 -16.18 6.56 -47.45
CA VAL A 404 -16.94 5.33 -47.73
C VAL A 404 -18.45 5.57 -47.63
N ALA A 405 -18.92 6.27 -46.60
CA ALA A 405 -20.34 6.57 -46.42
C ALA A 405 -20.90 7.45 -47.55
N LEU A 406 -20.15 8.46 -48.00
CA LEU A 406 -20.55 9.33 -49.11
C LEU A 406 -20.61 8.58 -50.43
N PHE A 407 -19.60 7.77 -50.76
CA PHE A 407 -19.59 7.00 -52.00
C PHE A 407 -20.66 5.91 -51.99
N PHE A 408 -20.78 5.17 -50.90
CA PHE A 408 -21.82 4.15 -50.74
C PHE A 408 -23.21 4.78 -50.84
N GLY A 409 -23.47 5.87 -50.13
CA GLY A 409 -24.75 6.58 -50.18
C GLY A 409 -25.08 7.12 -51.57
N SER A 410 -24.09 7.65 -52.29
CA SER A 410 -24.24 8.12 -53.66
C SER A 410 -24.61 6.97 -54.61
N ILE A 411 -23.84 5.87 -54.59
CA ILE A 411 -24.07 4.69 -55.42
C ILE A 411 -25.42 4.06 -55.10
N PHE A 412 -25.73 3.89 -53.80
CA PHE A 412 -27.00 3.33 -53.34
C PHE A 412 -28.18 4.17 -53.81
N ASN A 413 -28.11 5.49 -53.67
CA ASN A 413 -29.16 6.40 -54.14
C ASN A 413 -29.32 6.31 -55.67
N LEU A 414 -28.23 6.20 -56.43
CA LEU A 414 -28.29 6.13 -57.89
C LEU A 414 -28.89 4.81 -58.37
N LEU A 415 -28.62 3.70 -57.66
CA LEU A 415 -29.20 2.39 -57.96
C LEU A 415 -30.66 2.24 -57.52
N THR A 416 -31.08 2.93 -56.45
CA THR A 416 -32.42 2.73 -55.85
C THR A 416 -33.43 3.83 -56.18
N ARG A 417 -33.00 5.06 -56.48
CA ARG A 417 -33.93 6.12 -56.89
C ARG A 417 -34.44 5.90 -58.31
N LYS A 418 -35.77 5.92 -58.46
CA LYS A 418 -36.42 6.05 -59.76
C LYS A 418 -36.41 7.50 -60.20
N PHE A 419 -35.69 7.79 -61.28
CA PHE A 419 -35.75 9.09 -61.95
C PHE A 419 -36.99 9.15 -62.86
N VAL A 420 -37.82 10.17 -62.70
CA VAL A 420 -39.01 10.41 -63.54
C VAL A 420 -38.80 11.69 -64.32
N VAL A 421 -39.02 11.64 -65.63
CA VAL A 421 -38.88 12.82 -66.51
C VAL A 421 -40.14 13.68 -66.38
N VAL A 422 -39.98 14.89 -65.86
CA VAL A 422 -41.05 15.90 -65.83
C VAL A 422 -40.90 16.79 -67.07
N ARG A 423 -41.89 16.77 -67.96
CA ARG A 423 -41.94 17.69 -69.11
C ARG A 423 -42.41 19.05 -68.63
N VAL A 424 -41.51 20.02 -68.62
CA VAL A 424 -41.86 21.43 -68.38
C VAL A 424 -42.43 22.00 -69.69
N GLY A 425 -43.71 22.37 -69.67
CA GLY A 425 -44.38 22.95 -70.83
C GLY A 425 -43.70 24.26 -71.26
N LYS A 426 -43.57 24.48 -72.58
CA LYS A 426 -43.15 25.78 -73.12
C LYS A 426 -44.20 26.82 -72.71
N THR A 427 -43.80 27.82 -71.93
CA THR A 427 -44.60 29.04 -71.69
C THR A 427 -44.75 29.86 -72.95
#